data_AF-A0A6B2LIA6-F1
#
_entry.id   AF-A0A6B2LIA6-F1
#
_cell.length_a   1.000
_cell.length_b   1.000
_cell.length_c   1.000
_cell.angle_alpha   90.00
_cell.angle_beta   90.00
_cell.angle_gamma   90.00
#
_symmetry.space_group_name_H-M   'P 1'
#
loop_
_entity.id
_entity.type
_entity.pdbx_description
1 polymer ?
#
loop_
_entity_poly.entity_id
_entity_poly.type
_entity_poly.pdbx_seq_one_letter_code
_entity_poly.pdbx_strand_id
1 'polypeptide(L)'
;MRTSIINLVSFWMTHKHSDFVSDPGIAESFENWCKWASENDKASATQLVPLQNKRVLPTTERIIKTTFNPDYEPVVPESAIESIHDIDSEEFARQLTLMEAKTFCELEVNELLNQNWTKNKKLAPVVTKMADRFNIMSSFVKTELLSHTTVKSRLKALSKFIEIIEHLLKYKNYNGALEIISAIDSSSVRRLKSTFGNLSVYE
;
A
#
# COMPACT_ATOMS: atom_id res chain seq x y z
N MET A 1 6.26 -35.13 -18.58
CA MET A 1 7.32 -34.08 -18.58
C MET A 1 6.88 -32.84 -19.35
N ARG A 2 6.54 -32.92 -20.66
CA ARG A 2 6.05 -31.77 -21.47
C ARG A 2 4.89 -30.98 -20.83
N THR A 3 3.79 -31.65 -20.49
CA THR A 3 2.61 -31.01 -19.88
C THR A 3 2.92 -30.37 -18.52
N SER A 4 3.80 -30.99 -17.71
CA SER A 4 4.21 -30.46 -16.41
C SER A 4 4.99 -29.14 -16.54
N ILE A 5 5.86 -29.04 -17.56
CA ILE A 5 6.61 -27.81 -17.86
C ILE A 5 5.65 -26.70 -18.33
N ILE A 6 4.70 -27.03 -19.22
CA ILE A 6 3.70 -26.06 -19.69
C ILE A 6 2.81 -25.58 -18.53
N ASN A 7 2.39 -26.48 -17.65
CA ASN A 7 1.61 -26.12 -16.46
C ASN A 7 2.40 -25.22 -15.51
N LEU A 8 3.71 -25.48 -15.33
CA LEU A 8 4.58 -24.62 -14.53
C LEU A 8 4.68 -23.22 -15.13
N VAL A 9 4.93 -23.11 -16.44
CA VAL A 9 5.02 -21.81 -17.13
C VAL A 9 3.67 -21.09 -17.12
N SER A 10 2.56 -21.80 -17.31
CA SER A 10 1.21 -21.26 -17.19
C SER A 10 0.94 -20.68 -15.79
N PHE A 11 1.32 -21.43 -14.74
CA PHE A 11 1.23 -20.97 -13.36
C PHE A 11 2.11 -19.74 -13.13
N TRP A 12 3.35 -19.77 -13.63
CA TRP A 12 4.32 -18.68 -13.49
C TRP A 12 3.81 -17.39 -14.15
N MET A 13 3.36 -17.45 -15.41
CA MET A 13 2.77 -16.30 -16.11
C MET A 13 1.50 -15.78 -15.44
N THR A 14 0.72 -16.66 -14.80
CA THR A 14 -0.52 -16.26 -14.11
C THR A 14 -0.22 -15.56 -12.78
N HIS A 15 0.82 -15.98 -12.04
CA HIS A 15 1.06 -15.51 -10.68
C HIS A 15 2.22 -14.50 -10.58
N LYS A 16 3.10 -14.44 -11.58
CA LYS A 16 4.28 -13.55 -11.66
C LYS A 16 4.44 -13.01 -13.09
N HIS A 17 3.36 -12.49 -13.63
CA HIS A 17 3.36 -11.87 -14.95
C HIS A 17 4.41 -10.75 -15.08
N SER A 18 4.70 -10.03 -13.99
CA SER A 18 5.73 -8.99 -13.92
C SER A 18 7.11 -9.49 -14.40
N ASP A 19 7.51 -10.72 -14.10
CA ASP A 19 8.78 -11.30 -14.58
C ASP A 19 8.85 -11.33 -16.13
N PHE A 20 7.72 -11.57 -16.81
CA PHE A 20 7.61 -11.64 -18.28
C PHE A 20 7.45 -10.27 -18.96
N VAL A 21 7.30 -9.20 -18.16
CA VAL A 21 7.23 -7.81 -18.61
C VAL A 21 8.53 -7.07 -18.30
N SER A 22 9.08 -7.30 -17.11
CA SER A 22 10.25 -6.60 -16.57
C SER A 22 11.59 -7.18 -17.07
N ASP A 23 11.65 -8.46 -17.44
CA ASP A 23 12.85 -9.10 -17.98
C ASP A 23 12.68 -9.42 -19.48
N PRO A 24 13.35 -8.66 -20.37
CA PRO A 24 13.32 -8.89 -21.82
C PRO A 24 13.80 -10.29 -22.23
N GLY A 25 14.75 -10.88 -21.48
CA GLY A 25 15.32 -12.19 -21.79
C GLY A 25 14.33 -13.32 -21.53
N ILE A 26 13.55 -13.23 -20.45
CA ILE A 26 12.47 -14.20 -20.16
C ILE A 26 11.39 -14.12 -21.23
N ALA A 27 10.98 -12.90 -21.58
CA ALA A 27 10.01 -12.64 -22.65
C ALA A 27 10.46 -13.24 -23.99
N GLU A 28 11.68 -12.94 -24.43
CA GLU A 28 12.24 -13.43 -25.68
C GLU A 28 12.39 -14.95 -25.69
N SER A 29 12.87 -15.54 -24.59
CA SER A 29 13.00 -16.99 -24.45
C SER A 29 11.65 -17.69 -24.57
N PHE A 30 10.59 -17.12 -23.98
CA PHE A 30 9.24 -17.66 -24.06
C PHE A 30 8.67 -17.55 -25.48
N GLU A 31 8.87 -16.43 -26.18
CA GLU A 31 8.46 -16.27 -27.58
C GLU A 31 9.17 -17.27 -28.50
N ASN A 32 10.48 -17.43 -28.34
CA ASN A 32 11.28 -18.39 -29.10
C ASN A 32 10.79 -19.82 -28.87
N TRP A 33 10.42 -20.16 -27.63
CA TRP A 33 9.85 -21.47 -27.33
C TRP A 33 8.47 -21.67 -27.98
N CYS A 34 7.60 -20.66 -27.97
CA CYS A 34 6.31 -20.70 -28.65
C CYS A 34 6.46 -20.91 -30.16
N LYS A 35 7.42 -20.20 -30.78
CA LYS A 35 7.74 -20.34 -32.21
C LYS A 35 8.28 -21.72 -32.54
N TRP A 36 9.21 -22.24 -31.74
CA TRP A 36 9.73 -23.59 -31.95
C TRP A 36 8.61 -24.64 -31.81
N ALA A 37 7.73 -24.50 -30.82
CA ALA A 37 6.64 -25.44 -30.59
C ALA A 37 5.60 -25.44 -31.72
N SER A 38 5.30 -24.30 -32.34
CA SER A 38 4.35 -24.25 -33.47
C SER A 38 4.85 -25.04 -34.69
N GLU A 39 6.16 -25.04 -34.91
CA GLU A 39 6.81 -25.75 -36.02
C GLU A 39 7.08 -27.23 -35.70
N ASN A 40 7.39 -27.57 -34.43
CA ASN A 40 7.95 -28.88 -34.07
C ASN A 40 7.09 -29.71 -33.11
N ASP A 41 6.11 -29.12 -32.42
CA ASP A 41 5.31 -29.78 -31.39
C ASP A 41 3.89 -29.17 -31.25
N LYS A 42 3.03 -29.54 -32.21
CA LYS A 42 1.65 -29.02 -32.30
C LYS A 42 0.83 -29.21 -31.01
N ALA A 43 1.05 -30.29 -30.27
CA ALA A 43 0.33 -30.58 -29.03
C ALA A 43 0.69 -29.61 -27.88
N SER A 44 1.96 -29.20 -27.80
CA SER A 44 2.40 -28.15 -26.87
C SER A 44 1.97 -26.77 -27.38
N ALA A 45 2.05 -26.51 -28.68
CA ALA A 45 1.64 -25.23 -29.28
C ALA A 45 0.19 -24.86 -28.96
N THR A 46 -0.76 -25.81 -29.04
CA THR A 46 -2.17 -25.58 -28.67
C THR A 46 -2.34 -25.11 -27.22
N GLN A 47 -1.48 -25.55 -26.31
CA GLN A 47 -1.51 -25.14 -24.90
C GLN A 47 -0.78 -23.82 -24.63
N LEU A 48 0.21 -23.45 -25.47
CA LEU A 48 1.00 -22.24 -25.34
C LEU A 48 0.34 -21.00 -25.95
N VAL A 49 -0.42 -21.14 -27.04
CA VAL A 49 -1.12 -20.03 -27.72
C VAL A 49 -2.02 -19.20 -26.76
N PRO A 50 -2.83 -19.80 -25.87
CA PRO A 50 -3.59 -19.04 -24.88
C PRO A 50 -2.71 -18.26 -23.89
N LEU A 51 -1.52 -18.77 -23.55
CA LEU A 51 -0.58 -18.10 -22.63
C LEU A 51 0.10 -16.90 -23.29
N GLN A 52 0.44 -17.02 -24.58
CA GLN A 52 0.98 -15.93 -25.38
C GLN A 52 0.01 -14.74 -25.44
N ASN A 53 -1.29 -15.00 -25.59
CA ASN A 53 -2.32 -13.95 -25.57
C ASN A 53 -2.51 -13.33 -24.17
N LYS A 54 -2.35 -14.11 -23.09
CA LYS A 54 -2.44 -13.62 -21.71
C LYS A 54 -1.28 -12.71 -21.30
N ARG A 55 -0.13 -12.77 -21.98
CA ARG A 55 1.01 -11.87 -21.71
C ARG A 55 0.66 -10.39 -21.91
N VAL A 56 -0.37 -10.07 -22.69
CA VAL A 56 -0.77 -8.69 -23.00
C VAL A 56 -1.65 -8.06 -21.92
N LEU A 57 -2.22 -8.84 -21.01
CA LEU A 57 -3.09 -8.30 -19.96
C LEU A 57 -2.27 -7.77 -18.78
N PRO A 58 -2.37 -6.48 -18.45
CA PRO A 58 -1.72 -5.93 -17.27
C PRO A 58 -2.22 -6.61 -16.01
N THR A 59 -1.29 -7.05 -15.15
CA THR A 59 -1.59 -7.53 -13.79
C THR A 59 -2.38 -6.50 -12.96
N THR A 60 -2.38 -5.23 -13.36
CA THR A 60 -3.18 -4.15 -12.76
C THR A 60 -4.70 -4.36 -12.85
N GLU A 61 -5.23 -5.28 -13.68
CA GLU A 61 -6.66 -5.65 -13.56
C GLU A 61 -6.97 -6.52 -12.34
N ARG A 62 -5.96 -6.92 -11.55
CA ARG A 62 -6.16 -7.43 -10.18
C ARG A 62 -6.39 -6.32 -9.17
N ILE A 63 -6.53 -5.05 -9.58
CA ILE A 63 -7.25 -4.08 -8.76
C ILE A 63 -8.59 -4.74 -8.45
N ILE A 64 -8.76 -5.01 -7.17
CA ILE A 64 -9.91 -5.59 -6.53
C ILE A 64 -11.15 -5.30 -7.39
N LYS A 65 -11.65 -6.29 -8.14
CA LYS A 65 -13.03 -6.27 -8.65
C LYS A 65 -13.93 -6.44 -7.44
N THR A 66 -13.84 -5.52 -6.50
CA THR A 66 -14.77 -5.39 -5.40
C THR A 66 -16.06 -5.00 -6.07
N THR A 67 -17.01 -5.94 -6.10
CA THR A 67 -18.45 -5.64 -6.13
C THR A 67 -18.89 -4.89 -4.86
N PHE A 68 -18.00 -4.08 -4.28
CA PHE A 68 -18.26 -3.28 -3.11
C PHE A 68 -18.94 -2.03 -3.63
N ASN A 69 -20.26 -2.04 -3.50
CA ASN A 69 -21.03 -0.82 -3.46
C ASN A 69 -20.92 -0.34 -2.01
N PRO A 70 -20.04 0.62 -1.67
CA PRO A 70 -20.07 1.16 -0.33
C PRO A 70 -21.43 1.84 -0.13
N ASP A 71 -22.19 1.44 0.89
CA ASP A 71 -23.36 2.18 1.38
C ASP A 71 -22.95 3.54 2.01
N TYR A 72 -21.81 4.09 1.61
CA TYR A 72 -21.20 5.28 2.18
C TYR A 72 -20.72 6.18 1.04
N GLU A 73 -21.33 7.35 0.92
CA GLU A 73 -20.88 8.40 0.03
C GLU A 73 -19.65 9.09 0.62
N PRO A 74 -18.58 9.32 -0.17
CA PRO A 74 -17.43 10.07 0.32
C PRO A 74 -17.83 11.47 0.79
N VAL A 75 -17.48 11.82 2.03
CA VAL A 75 -17.66 13.18 2.53
C VAL A 75 -16.63 14.08 1.85
N VAL A 76 -17.09 14.86 0.88
CA VAL A 76 -16.25 15.84 0.18
C VAL A 76 -16.31 17.15 0.97
N PRO A 77 -15.15 17.76 1.31
CA PRO A 77 -15.15 19.08 1.95
C PRO A 77 -15.83 20.11 1.03
N GLU A 78 -16.79 20.86 1.58
CA GLU A 78 -17.45 21.96 0.85
C GLU A 78 -16.53 23.17 0.65
N SER A 79 -15.48 23.28 1.47
CA SER A 79 -14.51 24.38 1.46
C SER A 79 -13.06 23.85 1.43
N ALA A 80 -12.11 24.78 1.27
CA ALA A 80 -10.70 24.46 1.42
C ALA A 80 -10.42 23.92 2.84
N ILE A 81 -9.60 22.87 2.92
CA ILE A 81 -9.10 22.34 4.19
C ILE A 81 -7.91 23.21 4.61
N GLU A 82 -8.03 23.91 5.73
CA GLU A 82 -6.96 24.74 6.30
C GLU A 82 -6.34 24.10 7.55
N SER A 83 -7.12 23.26 8.24
CA SER A 83 -6.72 22.56 9.45
C SER A 83 -7.15 21.09 9.43
N ILE A 84 -6.43 20.24 10.15
CA ILE A 84 -6.87 18.86 10.42
C ILE A 84 -8.23 18.80 11.13
N HIS A 85 -8.62 19.87 11.81
CA HIS A 85 -9.92 19.97 12.47
C HIS A 85 -11.10 20.16 11.50
N ASP A 86 -10.83 20.52 10.25
CA ASP A 86 -11.87 20.72 9.22
C ASP A 86 -12.31 19.38 8.61
N ILE A 87 -11.56 18.30 8.86
CA ILE A 87 -11.83 16.96 8.37
C ILE A 87 -12.40 16.14 9.52
N ASP A 88 -13.46 15.38 9.26
CA ASP A 88 -13.96 14.40 10.22
C ASP A 88 -12.91 13.30 10.53
N SER A 89 -12.88 12.82 11.78
CA SER A 89 -11.87 11.85 12.23
C SER A 89 -12.02 10.50 11.54
N GLU A 90 -13.26 10.06 11.32
CA GLU A 90 -13.58 8.84 10.61
C GLU A 90 -13.20 8.97 9.13
N GLU A 91 -13.56 10.08 8.51
CA GLU A 91 -13.25 10.33 7.10
C GLU A 91 -11.73 10.40 6.85
N PHE A 92 -10.96 11.04 7.74
CA PHE A 92 -9.49 11.02 7.66
C PHE A 92 -8.95 9.59 7.73
N ALA A 93 -9.40 8.80 8.71
CA ALA A 93 -8.98 7.41 8.88
C ALA A 93 -9.35 6.55 7.65
N ARG A 94 -10.52 6.78 7.06
CA ARG A 94 -11.01 6.07 5.89
C ARG A 94 -10.17 6.36 4.66
N GLN A 95 -9.90 7.64 4.37
CA GLN A 95 -9.08 8.05 3.23
C GLN A 95 -7.64 7.56 3.37
N LEU A 96 -7.06 7.67 4.57
CA LEU A 96 -5.74 7.12 4.84
C LEU A 96 -5.69 5.61 4.56
N THR A 97 -6.71 4.88 5.05
CA THR A 97 -6.84 3.44 4.83
C THR A 97 -6.95 3.09 3.35
N LEU A 98 -7.75 3.83 2.56
CA LEU A 98 -7.87 3.58 1.12
C LEU A 98 -6.55 3.83 0.38
N MET A 99 -5.83 4.91 0.72
CA MET A 99 -4.55 5.24 0.11
C MET A 99 -3.46 4.21 0.42
N GLU A 100 -3.39 3.78 1.67
CA GLU A 100 -2.45 2.75 2.13
C GLU A 100 -2.80 1.38 1.56
N ALA A 101 -4.07 0.97 1.61
CA ALA A 101 -4.53 -0.30 1.04
C ALA A 101 -4.23 -0.39 -0.45
N LYS A 102 -4.43 0.70 -1.21
CA LYS A 102 -4.07 0.76 -2.62
C LYS A 102 -2.58 0.47 -2.83
N THR A 103 -1.71 1.14 -2.06
CA THR A 103 -0.26 0.94 -2.16
C THR A 103 0.14 -0.46 -1.69
N PHE A 104 -0.48 -0.99 -0.64
CA PHE A 104 -0.23 -2.33 -0.13
C PHE A 104 -0.62 -3.42 -1.15
N CYS A 105 -1.70 -3.21 -1.91
CA CYS A 105 -2.12 -4.13 -2.97
C CYS A 105 -1.19 -4.12 -4.19
N GLU A 106 -0.34 -3.09 -4.35
CA GLU A 106 0.70 -3.04 -5.39
C GLU A 106 1.93 -3.89 -5.03
N LEU A 107 2.08 -4.32 -3.77
CA LEU A 107 3.27 -5.01 -3.28
C LEU A 107 3.44 -6.39 -3.91
N GLU A 108 4.61 -6.64 -4.50
CA GLU A 108 4.97 -7.97 -5.01
C GLU A 108 5.91 -8.72 -4.08
N VAL A 109 5.72 -10.05 -3.96
CA VAL A 109 6.58 -10.90 -3.10
C VAL A 109 8.06 -10.78 -3.47
N ASN A 110 8.41 -10.52 -4.74
CA ASN A 110 9.79 -10.40 -5.19
C ASN A 110 10.53 -9.24 -4.51
N GLU A 111 9.80 -8.19 -4.10
CA GLU A 111 10.34 -7.06 -3.33
C GLU A 111 10.76 -7.47 -1.91
N LEU A 112 10.12 -8.52 -1.37
CA LEU A 112 10.36 -9.07 -0.04
C LEU A 112 11.41 -10.20 -0.03
N LEU A 113 12.00 -10.51 -1.19
CA LEU A 113 13.08 -11.49 -1.28
C LEU A 113 14.44 -10.81 -1.13
N ASN A 114 15.44 -11.60 -0.73
CA ASN A 114 16.87 -11.22 -0.72
C ASN A 114 17.25 -9.97 0.09
N GLN A 115 16.35 -9.45 0.93
CA GLN A 115 16.53 -8.17 1.65
C GLN A 115 16.70 -6.98 0.69
N ASN A 116 16.01 -7.02 -0.45
CA ASN A 116 16.08 -5.99 -1.48
C ASN A 116 15.76 -4.59 -0.92
N TRP A 117 14.77 -4.47 -0.02
CA TRP A 117 14.40 -3.21 0.61
C TRP A 117 15.52 -2.53 1.43
N THR A 118 16.54 -3.29 1.86
CA THR A 118 17.71 -2.74 2.55
C THR A 118 18.89 -2.57 1.60
N LYS A 119 19.16 -3.58 0.75
CA LYS A 119 20.39 -3.65 -0.07
C LYS A 119 20.28 -2.89 -1.39
N ASN A 120 19.10 -2.93 -2.01
CA ASN A 120 18.85 -2.25 -3.28
C ASN A 120 17.36 -1.86 -3.38
N LYS A 121 17.03 -0.69 -2.85
CA LYS A 121 15.66 -0.16 -2.82
C LYS A 121 14.97 -0.11 -4.18
N LYS A 122 15.73 -0.02 -5.29
CA LYS A 122 15.16 -0.07 -6.65
C LYS A 122 14.46 -1.39 -6.97
N LEU A 123 14.86 -2.48 -6.30
CA LEU A 123 14.25 -3.81 -6.42
C LEU A 123 13.09 -4.02 -5.44
N ALA A 124 12.79 -3.03 -4.59
CA ALA A 124 11.67 -3.05 -3.66
C ALA A 124 10.96 -1.67 -3.62
N PRO A 125 10.47 -1.19 -4.77
CA PRO A 125 9.92 0.15 -4.91
C PRO A 125 8.65 0.38 -4.06
N VAL A 126 7.75 -0.59 -3.96
CA VAL A 126 6.50 -0.48 -3.17
C VAL A 126 6.82 -0.56 -1.68
N VAL A 127 7.73 -1.45 -1.27
CA VAL A 127 8.20 -1.50 0.13
C VAL A 127 8.80 -0.16 0.54
N THR A 128 9.63 0.42 -0.32
CA THR A 128 10.24 1.74 -0.09
C THR A 128 9.16 2.83 -0.02
N LYS A 129 8.21 2.83 -0.96
CA LYS A 129 7.08 3.77 -0.98
C LYS A 129 6.21 3.70 0.28
N MET A 130 5.95 2.50 0.79
CA MET A 130 5.21 2.31 2.05
C MET A 130 6.00 2.88 3.24
N ALA A 131 7.31 2.59 3.33
CA ALA A 131 8.15 3.14 4.40
C ALA A 131 8.27 4.67 4.33
N ASP A 132 8.35 5.24 3.12
CA ASP A 132 8.37 6.69 2.93
C ASP A 132 7.05 7.33 3.33
N ARG A 133 5.90 6.72 2.96
CA ARG A 133 4.57 7.15 3.40
C ARG A 133 4.46 7.15 4.93
N PHE A 134 4.94 6.10 5.58
CA PHE A 134 4.98 5.98 7.05
C PHE A 134 5.73 7.17 7.67
N ASN A 135 6.91 7.48 7.15
CA ASN A 135 7.71 8.60 7.64
C ASN A 135 7.06 9.95 7.39
N ILE A 136 6.40 10.13 6.24
CA ILE A 136 5.65 11.35 5.91
C ILE A 136 4.50 11.54 6.91
N MET A 137 3.67 10.52 7.14
CA MET A 137 2.55 10.61 8.08
C MET A 137 3.04 10.86 9.50
N SER A 138 4.04 10.11 9.96
CA SER A 138 4.63 10.33 11.29
C SER A 138 5.19 11.76 11.44
N SER A 139 5.82 12.30 10.40
CA SER A 139 6.35 13.66 10.40
C SER A 139 5.27 14.72 10.36
N PHE A 140 4.19 14.49 9.62
CA PHE A 140 3.00 15.35 9.61
C PHE A 140 2.40 15.45 11.02
N VAL A 141 2.12 14.33 11.68
CA VAL A 141 1.56 14.30 13.04
C VAL A 141 2.46 15.02 14.03
N LYS A 142 3.78 14.75 14.00
CA LYS A 142 4.74 15.48 14.86
C LYS A 142 4.71 16.98 14.61
N THR A 143 4.71 17.39 13.34
CA THR A 143 4.72 18.81 12.96
C THR A 143 3.44 19.50 13.41
N GLU A 144 2.29 18.88 13.18
CA GLU A 144 0.99 19.41 13.62
C GLU A 144 0.93 19.57 15.14
N LEU A 145 1.36 18.57 15.90
CA LEU A 145 1.38 18.67 17.37
C LEU A 145 2.36 19.74 17.89
N LEU A 146 3.49 19.94 17.21
CA LEU A 146 4.54 20.86 17.63
C LEU A 146 4.33 22.31 17.13
N SER A 147 3.49 22.52 16.12
CA SER A 147 3.15 23.86 15.61
C SER A 147 2.26 24.66 16.58
N HIS A 148 1.46 23.95 17.39
CA HIS A 148 0.57 24.54 18.38
C HIS A 148 1.33 25.07 19.61
N THR A 149 1.25 26.39 19.83
CA THR A 149 1.96 27.07 20.93
C THR A 149 1.30 26.88 22.30
N THR A 150 -0.03 26.77 22.35
CA THR A 150 -0.78 26.64 23.60
C THR A 150 -1.01 25.17 23.98
N VAL A 151 -1.07 24.88 25.29
CA VAL A 151 -1.42 23.53 25.78
C VAL A 151 -2.81 23.11 25.31
N LYS A 152 -3.77 24.03 25.34
CA LYS A 152 -5.16 23.79 24.94
C LYS A 152 -5.28 23.39 23.47
N SER A 153 -4.61 24.09 22.55
CA SER A 153 -4.65 23.74 21.13
C SER A 153 -3.91 22.44 20.83
N ARG A 154 -2.77 22.17 21.49
CA ARG A 154 -2.08 20.88 21.41
C ARG A 154 -2.95 19.71 21.87
N LEU A 155 -3.69 19.89 22.98
CA LEU A 155 -4.62 18.87 23.46
C LEU A 155 -5.73 18.59 22.44
N LYS A 156 -6.31 19.62 21.84
CA LYS A 156 -7.32 19.47 20.78
C LYS A 156 -6.77 18.65 19.60
N ALA A 157 -5.57 18.96 19.13
CA ALA A 157 -4.92 18.20 18.05
C ALA A 157 -4.57 16.75 18.47
N LEU A 158 -4.09 16.55 19.69
CA LEU A 158 -3.76 15.22 20.22
C LEU A 158 -5.02 14.34 20.34
N SER A 159 -6.12 14.87 20.91
CA SER A 159 -7.40 14.18 20.99
C SER A 159 -7.93 13.82 19.59
N LYS A 160 -7.80 14.73 18.62
CA LYS A 160 -8.17 14.47 17.22
C LYS A 160 -7.40 13.27 16.66
N PHE A 161 -6.09 13.19 16.88
CA PHE A 161 -5.28 12.05 16.43
C PHE A 161 -5.61 10.74 17.16
N ILE A 162 -5.96 10.79 18.45
CA ILE A 162 -6.41 9.61 19.20
C ILE A 162 -7.72 9.08 18.62
N GLU A 163 -8.69 9.94 18.33
CA GLU A 163 -9.95 9.55 17.68
C GLU A 163 -9.70 8.94 16.29
N ILE A 164 -8.81 9.54 15.48
CA ILE A 164 -8.39 8.97 14.19
C ILE A 164 -7.80 7.56 14.38
N ILE A 165 -6.93 7.35 15.40
CA ILE A 165 -6.37 6.02 15.71
C ILE A 165 -7.49 5.02 16.00
N GLU A 166 -8.51 5.39 16.77
CA GLU A 166 -9.64 4.50 17.07
C GLU A 166 -10.39 4.07 15.81
N HIS A 167 -10.63 5.00 14.88
CA HIS A 167 -11.25 4.66 13.58
C HIS A 167 -10.33 3.79 12.72
N LEU A 168 -9.02 4.06 12.67
CA LEU A 168 -8.05 3.22 11.96
C LEU A 168 -8.06 1.78 12.51
N LEU A 169 -8.14 1.62 13.83
CA LEU A 169 -8.25 0.30 14.47
C LEU A 169 -9.58 -0.41 14.12
N LYS A 170 -10.70 0.32 14.06
CA LYS A 170 -12.00 -0.22 13.60
C LYS A 170 -11.91 -0.73 12.15
N TYR A 171 -11.18 -0.02 11.29
CA TYR A 171 -10.92 -0.42 9.90
C TYR A 171 -9.81 -1.46 9.75
N LYS A 172 -9.20 -1.91 10.85
CA LYS A 172 -8.05 -2.83 10.87
C LYS A 172 -6.84 -2.30 10.10
N ASN A 173 -6.73 -0.98 9.96
CA ASN A 173 -5.53 -0.33 9.45
C ASN A 173 -4.52 -0.13 10.60
N TYR A 174 -3.82 -1.20 10.94
CA TYR A 174 -2.79 -1.17 11.98
C TYR A 174 -1.55 -0.36 11.55
N ASN A 175 -1.27 -0.26 10.25
CA ASN A 175 -0.15 0.53 9.75
C ASN A 175 -0.36 2.02 10.04
N GLY A 176 -1.47 2.60 9.56
CA GLY A 176 -1.80 4.00 9.83
C GLY A 176 -1.93 4.30 11.33
N ALA A 177 -2.48 3.37 12.13
CA ALA A 177 -2.53 3.55 13.58
C ALA A 177 -1.11 3.65 14.19
N LEU A 178 -0.19 2.78 13.77
CA LEU A 178 1.21 2.81 14.20
C LEU A 178 1.97 4.04 13.71
N GLU A 179 1.66 4.57 12.52
CA GLU A 179 2.23 5.82 12.02
C GLU A 179 1.99 6.97 13.00
N ILE A 180 0.73 7.13 13.43
CA ILE A 180 0.32 8.18 14.36
C ILE A 180 0.86 7.89 15.78
N ILE A 181 0.76 6.65 16.26
CA ILE A 181 1.29 6.27 17.58
C ILE A 181 2.81 6.51 17.65
N SER A 182 3.56 6.14 16.61
CA SER A 182 5.01 6.36 16.58
C SER A 182 5.38 7.84 16.60
N ALA A 183 4.57 8.70 16.00
CA ALA A 183 4.74 10.14 16.06
C ALA A 183 4.50 10.68 17.48
N ILE A 184 3.43 10.24 18.13
CA ILE A 184 3.09 10.64 19.51
C ILE A 184 4.16 10.14 20.50
N ASP A 185 4.67 8.92 20.30
CA ASP A 185 5.68 8.30 21.16
C ASP A 185 7.12 8.80 20.89
N SER A 186 7.33 9.57 19.83
CA SER A 186 8.62 10.17 19.51
C SER A 186 9.13 11.07 20.64
N SER A 187 10.46 11.16 20.78
CA SER A 187 11.10 11.95 21.84
C SER A 187 10.71 13.44 21.82
N SER A 188 10.52 14.00 20.63
CA SER A 188 10.11 15.40 20.43
C SER A 188 8.70 15.68 20.93
N VAL A 189 7.78 14.72 20.83
CA VAL A 189 6.40 14.87 21.30
C VAL A 189 6.28 14.44 22.76
N ARG A 190 6.78 13.26 23.14
CA ARG A 190 6.68 12.67 24.50
C ARG A 190 7.32 13.51 25.61
N ARG A 191 8.18 14.48 25.27
CA ARG A 191 8.73 15.47 26.20
C ARG A 191 7.76 16.59 26.59
N LEU A 192 6.61 16.72 25.92
CA LEU A 192 5.58 17.72 26.21
C LEU A 192 4.77 17.36 27.47
N LYS A 193 5.45 17.30 28.63
CA LYS A 193 4.88 16.78 29.90
C LYS A 193 3.59 17.49 30.32
N SER A 194 3.51 18.80 30.14
CA SER A 194 2.32 19.58 30.44
C SER A 194 1.13 19.17 29.58
N THR A 195 1.33 18.89 28.28
CA THR A 195 0.23 18.41 27.40
C THR A 195 -0.28 17.05 27.89
N PHE A 196 0.60 16.05 28.02
CA PHE A 196 0.17 14.71 28.42
C PHE A 196 -0.40 14.64 29.84
N GLY A 197 0.12 15.44 30.78
CA GLY A 197 -0.42 15.50 32.14
C GLY A 197 -1.83 16.09 32.22
N ASN A 198 -2.27 16.82 31.19
CA ASN A 198 -3.63 17.36 31.11
C ASN A 198 -4.56 16.50 30.24
N LEU A 199 -4.07 15.45 29.59
CA LEU A 199 -4.89 14.62 28.70
C LEU A 199 -6.00 13.86 29.45
N SER A 200 -5.72 13.39 30.67
CA SER A 200 -6.69 12.67 31.52
C SER A 200 -7.75 13.56 32.19
N VAL A 201 -7.73 14.88 31.95
CA VAL A 201 -8.65 15.85 32.57
C VAL A 201 -9.78 16.25 31.60
N TYR A 202 -9.76 15.73 30.37
CA TYR A 202 -10.74 16.02 29.31
C TYR A 202 -11.60 14.81 28.90
N GLU A 203 -11.59 13.72 29.67
CA GLU A 203 -12.64 12.68 29.64
C GLU A 203 -13.82 13.10 30.52
#